data_AF-X0UAV2-F1
#
_entry.id   AF-X0UAV2-F1
#
_cell.length_a   1.000
_cell.length_b   1.000
_cell.length_c   1.000
_cell.angle_alpha   90.00
_cell.angle_beta   90.00
_cell.angle_gamma   90.00
#
_symmetry.space_group_name_H-M   'P 1'
#
loop_
_entity.id
_entity.type
_entity.pdbx_description
1 polymer ?
#
loop_
_entity_poly.entity_id
_entity_poly.type
_entity_poly.pdbx_seq_one_letter_code
_entity_poly.pdbx_strand_id
1 'polypeptide(L)'
;GHAVYFSRAPIPYDRDAAGAVEYLGHLGLYAYRAAFLKVFAALPPTPAEKAEKLEQLRALEHGYRIAVAVVEHDQAGIDTPEDYAAFVERIKTLKPTKES
;
A
#
# COMPACT_ATOMS: atom_id res chain seq x y z
N GLY A 1 -11.70 -0.72 -8.63
CA GLY A 1 -11.30 0.22 -9.68
C GLY A 1 -9.91 -0.12 -10.19
N HIS A 2 -9.28 0.76 -10.96
CA HIS A 2 -7.87 0.65 -11.34
C HIS A 2 -7.10 1.86 -10.83
N ALA A 3 -5.86 1.65 -10.39
CA ALA A 3 -4.99 2.76 -10.03
C ALA A 3 -4.61 3.56 -11.28
N VAL A 4 -4.67 4.88 -11.18
CA VAL A 4 -4.16 5.79 -12.21
C VAL A 4 -2.67 6.02 -12.01
N TYR A 5 -2.26 6.29 -10.76
CA TYR A 5 -0.88 6.55 -10.39
C TYR A 5 -0.67 6.37 -8.88
N PHE A 6 0.59 6.23 -8.46
CA PHE A 6 1.01 6.23 -7.05
C PHE A 6 2.13 7.25 -6.87
N SER A 7 2.13 8.00 -5.76
CA SER A 7 3.18 8.98 -5.50
C SER A 7 3.42 9.11 -4.00
N ARG A 8 4.65 9.52 -3.65
CA ARG A 8 4.96 10.03 -2.30
C ARG A 8 4.49 11.47 -2.11
N ALA A 9 4.26 12.20 -3.20
CA ALA A 9 3.67 13.52 -3.15
C ALA A 9 2.17 13.42 -2.84
N PRO A 10 1.58 14.44 -2.19
CA PRO A 10 0.14 14.49 -1.95
C PRO A 10 -0.59 14.59 -3.30
N ILE A 11 -1.32 13.54 -3.65
CA ILE A 11 -2.16 13.48 -4.85
C ILE A 11 -3.59 13.05 -4.48
N PRO A 12 -4.63 13.71 -5.01
CA PRO A 12 -4.56 14.83 -5.96
C PRO A 12 -4.10 16.15 -5.31
N TYR A 13 -3.56 17.06 -6.12
CA TYR A 13 -3.10 18.36 -5.64
C TYR A 13 -4.30 19.24 -5.23
N ASP A 14 -4.29 19.76 -3.99
CA ASP A 14 -5.29 20.72 -3.51
C ASP A 14 -4.99 22.14 -4.03
N ARG A 15 -5.46 22.41 -5.26
CA ARG A 15 -5.23 23.70 -5.94
C ARG A 15 -5.78 24.88 -5.16
N ASP A 16 -6.94 24.73 -4.55
CA ASP A 16 -7.67 25.82 -3.92
C ASP A 16 -7.34 25.94 -2.42
N ALA A 17 -6.47 25.05 -1.90
CA ALA A 17 -6.09 24.95 -0.49
C ALA A 17 -7.31 24.88 0.46
N ALA A 18 -8.40 24.27 -0.02
CA ALA A 18 -9.66 24.20 0.70
C ALA A 18 -9.65 23.12 1.80
N GLY A 19 -8.65 22.23 1.80
CA GLY A 19 -8.53 21.13 2.76
C GLY A 19 -9.57 20.03 2.56
N ALA A 20 -10.31 20.05 1.45
CA ALA A 20 -11.39 19.11 1.14
C ALA A 20 -10.94 17.93 0.27
N VAL A 21 -9.65 17.86 -0.09
CA VAL A 21 -9.10 16.76 -0.88
C VAL A 21 -8.98 15.51 -0.02
N GLU A 22 -9.63 14.43 -0.46
CA GLU A 22 -9.46 13.10 0.10
C GLU A 22 -8.20 12.44 -0.46
N TYR A 23 -7.31 12.01 0.42
CA TYR A 23 -6.10 11.26 0.08
C TYR A 23 -6.28 9.80 0.42
N LEU A 24 -5.92 8.91 -0.52
CA LEU A 24 -5.93 7.48 -0.30
C LEU A 24 -4.52 6.97 -0.05
N GLY A 25 -4.30 6.37 1.11
CA GLY A 25 -3.06 5.66 1.43
C GLY A 25 -3.01 4.31 0.72
N HIS A 26 -1.90 4.03 0.04
CA HIS A 26 -1.70 2.71 -0.56
C HIS A 26 -1.23 1.70 0.49
N LEU A 27 -2.00 0.63 0.68
CA LEU A 27 -1.60 -0.51 1.49
C LEU A 27 -0.73 -1.46 0.65
N GLY A 28 0.46 -1.83 1.15
CA GLY A 28 1.44 -2.69 0.47
C GLY A 28 1.02 -4.16 0.26
N LEU A 29 -0.29 -4.45 0.23
CA LEU A 29 -0.84 -5.78 -0.01
C LEU A 29 -1.13 -5.96 -1.51
N TYR A 30 -0.60 -7.02 -2.10
CA TYR A 30 -0.75 -7.30 -3.52
C TYR A 30 -1.21 -8.73 -3.76
N ALA A 31 -2.03 -8.91 -4.79
CA ALA A 31 -2.37 -10.20 -5.36
C ALA A 31 -1.92 -10.25 -6.82
N TYR A 32 -1.02 -11.17 -7.15
CA TYR A 32 -0.49 -11.35 -8.49
C TYR A 32 -0.96 -12.67 -9.09
N ARG A 33 -1.22 -12.66 -10.41
CA ARG A 33 -1.27 -13.92 -11.17
C ARG A 33 0.14 -14.47 -11.26
N ALA A 34 0.33 -15.76 -10.97
CA ALA A 34 1.65 -16.39 -10.94
C ALA A 34 2.45 -16.20 -12.24
N ALA A 35 1.77 -16.30 -13.40
CA ALA A 35 2.41 -16.05 -14.69
C ALA A 35 2.88 -14.59 -14.86
N PHE A 36 2.08 -13.63 -14.38
CA PHE A 36 2.41 -12.21 -14.47
C PHE A 36 3.57 -11.84 -13.55
N LEU A 37 3.70 -12.46 -12.37
CA LEU A 37 4.80 -12.18 -11.45
C LEU A 37 6.17 -12.37 -12.10
N LYS A 38 6.32 -13.42 -12.92
CA LYS A 38 7.56 -13.67 -13.70
C LYS A 38 7.83 -12.57 -14.73
N VAL A 39 6.78 -12.09 -15.39
CA VAL A 39 6.88 -10.99 -16.36
C VAL A 39 7.28 -9.71 -15.63
N PHE A 40 6.58 -9.36 -14.55
CA PHE A 40 6.83 -8.15 -13.76
C PHE A 40 8.26 -8.09 -13.22
N ALA A 41 8.77 -9.21 -12.67
CA ALA A 41 10.13 -9.30 -12.18
C ALA A 41 11.20 -9.07 -13.27
N ALA A 42 10.89 -9.41 -14.53
CA ALA A 42 11.78 -9.26 -15.67
C ALA A 42 11.69 -7.87 -16.34
N LEU A 43 10.68 -7.05 -16.00
CA LEU A 43 10.55 -5.71 -16.56
C LEU A 43 11.72 -4.82 -16.13
N PRO A 44 12.29 -4.02 -17.03
CA PRO A 44 13.33 -3.08 -16.67
C PRO A 44 12.75 -1.97 -15.79
N PRO A 45 13.52 -1.48 -14.80
CA PRO A 45 13.08 -0.40 -13.94
C PRO A 45 12.83 0.90 -14.72
N THR A 46 11.82 1.64 -14.30
CA THR A 46 11.27 2.79 -15.05
C THR A 46 11.62 4.13 -14.39
N PRO A 47 11.57 5.27 -15.11
CA PRO A 47 11.92 6.56 -14.54
C PRO A 47 11.11 6.93 -13.28
N ALA A 48 9.79 6.73 -13.29
CA ALA A 48 8.95 7.09 -12.15
C ALA A 48 9.19 6.16 -10.96
N GLU A 49 9.33 4.84 -11.20
CA GLU A 49 9.75 3.90 -10.15
C GLU A 49 11.06 4.34 -9.49
N LYS A 50 12.08 4.74 -10.26
CA LYS A 50 13.38 5.14 -9.72
C LYS A 50 13.30 6.44 -8.92
N ALA A 51 12.50 7.40 -9.38
CA ALA A 51 12.31 8.69 -8.73
C ALA A 51 11.51 8.57 -7.44
N GLU A 52 10.38 7.86 -7.48
CA GLU A 52 9.45 7.69 -6.35
C GLU A 52 9.88 6.56 -5.42
N LYS A 53 10.78 5.67 -5.84
CA LYS A 53 11.11 4.42 -5.12
C LYS A 53 9.85 3.60 -4.81
N LEU A 54 9.02 3.39 -5.84
CA LEU A 54 7.75 2.65 -5.79
C LEU A 54 7.71 1.63 -6.93
N GLU A 55 7.89 0.34 -6.62
CA GLU A 55 7.99 -0.74 -7.62
C GLU A 55 6.75 -0.88 -8.50
N GLN A 56 5.55 -0.65 -7.95
CA GLN A 56 4.30 -0.78 -8.68
C GLN A 56 4.17 0.20 -9.86
N LEU A 57 4.93 1.30 -9.86
CA LEU A 57 4.99 2.22 -11.00
C LEU A 57 5.59 1.58 -12.24
N ARG A 58 6.50 0.59 -12.06
CA ARG A 58 7.05 -0.19 -13.17
C ARG A 58 5.96 -0.87 -13.96
N ALA A 59 4.98 -1.47 -13.29
CA ALA A 59 3.86 -2.12 -13.99
C ALA A 59 3.04 -1.10 -14.78
N LEU A 60 2.75 0.07 -14.19
CA LEU A 60 1.97 1.12 -14.84
C LEU A 60 2.69 1.71 -16.07
N GLU A 61 3.98 2.05 -15.96
CA GLU A 61 4.76 2.63 -17.06
C GLU A 61 4.98 1.64 -18.22
N HIS A 62 4.98 0.33 -17.95
CA HIS A 62 4.98 -0.71 -18.99
C HIS A 62 3.57 -1.05 -19.53
N GLY A 63 2.54 -0.27 -19.17
CA GLY A 63 1.19 -0.36 -19.73
C GLY A 63 0.28 -1.41 -19.07
N TYR A 64 0.71 -2.02 -17.96
CA TYR A 64 -0.14 -2.91 -17.19
C TYR A 64 -1.10 -2.13 -16.29
N ARG A 65 -2.22 -2.76 -15.95
CA ARG A 65 -3.22 -2.18 -15.05
C ARG A 65 -3.15 -2.83 -13.69
N ILE A 66 -3.30 -2.03 -12.64
CA ILE A 66 -3.36 -2.50 -11.26
C ILE A 66 -4.78 -2.29 -10.75
N ALA A 67 -5.46 -3.39 -10.43
CA ALA A 67 -6.77 -3.33 -9.78
C ALA A 67 -6.60 -2.93 -8.31
N VAL A 68 -7.46 -2.04 -7.83
CA VAL A 68 -7.46 -1.54 -6.45
C VAL A 68 -8.87 -1.47 -5.89
N ALA A 69 -8.98 -1.60 -4.57
CA ALA A 69 -10.22 -1.43 -3.80
C ALA A 69 -9.92 -0.61 -2.54
N VAL A 70 -10.88 0.21 -2.13
CA VAL A 70 -10.82 0.95 -0.85
C VAL A 70 -11.30 0.00 0.24
N VAL A 71 -10.58 0.00 1.37
CA VAL A 71 -10.90 -0.82 2.54
C VAL A 71 -10.80 0.05 3.78
N GLU A 72 -11.58 -0.29 4.80
CA GLU A 72 -11.37 0.23 6.14
C GLU A 72 -10.17 -0.51 6.74
N HIS A 73 -9.13 0.23 7.12
CA HIS A 73 -7.92 -0.34 7.70
C HIS A 73 -7.40 0.57 8.80
N ASP A 74 -7.29 0.01 10.01
CA ASP A 74 -6.89 0.71 11.23
C ASP A 74 -5.51 0.29 11.75
N GLN A 75 -4.79 -0.56 11.02
CA GLN A 75 -3.56 -1.18 11.54
C GLN A 75 -2.31 -0.58 10.91
N ALA A 76 -1.48 0.01 11.75
CA ALA A 76 -0.11 0.31 11.39
C ALA A 76 0.72 -0.99 11.31
N GLY A 77 1.78 -0.97 10.50
CA GLY A 77 2.80 -2.02 10.52
C GLY A 77 3.47 -2.13 11.90
N ILE A 78 4.16 -3.24 12.13
CA ILE A 78 5.01 -3.42 13.32
C ILE A 78 6.44 -3.13 12.89
N ASP A 79 6.88 -1.89 13.10
CA ASP A 79 8.19 -1.42 12.65
C ASP A 79 9.12 -1.08 13.83
N THR A 80 8.57 -0.93 15.03
CA THR A 80 9.30 -0.62 16.27
C THR A 80 9.02 -1.66 17.39
N PRO A 81 9.90 -1.77 18.40
CA PRO A 81 9.60 -2.56 19.61
C PRO A 81 8.29 -2.15 20.29
N GLU A 82 7.96 -0.87 20.27
CA GLU A 82 6.71 -0.32 20.82
C GLU A 82 5.49 -0.81 20.05
N ASP A 83 5.55 -0.84 18.70
CA ASP A 83 4.48 -1.39 17.87
C ASP A 83 4.25 -2.87 18.18
N TYR A 84 5.34 -3.63 18.41
CA TYR A 84 5.25 -5.04 18.76
C TYR A 84 4.60 -5.23 20.13
N ALA A 85 4.99 -4.42 21.13
CA ALA A 85 4.39 -4.47 22.45
C ALA A 85 2.88 -4.16 22.40
N ALA A 86 2.48 -3.13 21.65
CA ALA A 86 1.08 -2.79 21.44
C ALA A 86 0.31 -3.93 20.73
N PHE A 87 0.91 -4.55 19.71
CA PHE A 87 0.34 -5.71 19.03
C PHE A 87 0.11 -6.89 19.98
N VAL A 88 1.11 -7.21 20.81
CA VAL A 88 1.03 -8.32 21.78
C VAL A 88 -0.09 -8.08 22.79
N GLU A 89 -0.21 -6.87 23.34
CA GLU A 89 -1.29 -6.53 24.26
C GLU A 89 -2.67 -6.65 23.58
N ARG A 90 -2.80 -6.14 22.35
CA ARG A 90 -4.04 -6.28 21.56
C ARG A 90 -4.44 -7.74 21.31
N ILE A 91 -3.48 -8.62 20.99
CA ILE A 91 -3.79 -10.03 20.75
C ILE A 91 -4.18 -10.77 22.04
N LYS A 92 -3.60 -10.39 23.19
CA LYS A 92 -3.99 -10.92 24.50
C LYS A 92 -5.42 -10.51 24.88
N THR A 93 -5.84 -9.29 24.59
CA THR A 93 -7.21 -8.84 24.89
C THR A 93 -8.26 -9.42 23.93
N LEU A 94 -7.87 -9.74 22.69
CA LEU A 94 -8.74 -10.36 21.69
C LEU A 94 -8.93 -11.87 21.88
N LYS A 95 -7.96 -12.57 22.48
CA LYS A 95 -8.17 -13.96 22.92
C LYS A 95 -8.79 -13.90 24.32
N PRO A 96 -10.06 -14.28 24.53
CA PRO A 96 -10.52 -14.49 25.89
C PRO A 96 -9.57 -15.49 26.53
N THR A 97 -9.07 -15.14 27.71
CA THR A 97 -8.25 -15.98 28.57
C THR A 97 -8.84 -17.40 28.50
N LYS A 98 -8.06 -18.37 27.99
CA LYS A 98 -8.41 -19.77 28.25
C LYS A 98 -8.24 -19.94 29.76
N GLU A 99 -9.35 -19.78 30.49
CA GLU A 99 -9.48 -20.27 31.85
C GLU A 99 -9.57 -21.81 31.83
N SER A 100 -8.97 -22.38 32.88
CA SER A 100 -8.78 -23.79 33.28
C SER A 100 -7.83 -24.65 32.44
#